data_AF-A0A2R5G9A8-F1
#
_entry.id   AF-A0A2R5G9A8-F1
#
_cell.length_a   1.000
_cell.length_b   1.000
_cell.length_c   1.000
_cell.angle_alpha   90.00
_cell.angle_beta   90.00
_cell.angle_gamma   90.00
#
_symmetry.space_group_name_H-M   'P 1'
#
loop_
_entity.id
_entity.type
_entity.pdbx_description
1 polymer ?
#
loop_
_entity_poly.entity_id
_entity_poly.type
_entity_poly.pdbx_seq_one_letter_code
_entity_poly.pdbx_strand_id
1 'polypeptide(L)'
;MMSKMLAMVVAAVAVGAAQAETDTECKTFADIYTNGEGLCNNLFGGAFEYIPKTDSRYNVSYTMWFFSNDNPNDATTANRLALGLHDEDYSNTDVCHLQYDDYSHDVPQTDRQLPECHPWNDNSCCTPDIVQSPEYMREAYGAEFNWNRCQTLSQQCERFFVQEYCFYECDVNAGLFRKYAPHEDHTGNPDFNQWEMEKMPIQADYCDSWFEACQNDLFITCKDDDGEVSGNWFSCPSLTPEVEEEKEKLSTGAIVAIVVLSVAAFLAACWSCLLIRRERMGKPVFAPENFDKIGENGPEPTPSSVNGDRNVGLA
;
A
#
# COMPACT_ATOMS: atom_id res chain seq x y z
N MET A 1 -6.29 30.14 -59.14
CA MET A 1 -5.58 31.10 -58.26
C MET A 1 -5.95 30.79 -56.82
N MET A 2 -4.96 30.78 -55.91
CA MET A 2 -5.08 30.98 -54.45
C MET A 2 -6.13 30.12 -53.69
N SER A 3 -5.69 29.12 -52.92
CA SER A 3 -5.36 29.25 -51.46
C SER A 3 -6.50 28.62 -50.64
N LYS A 4 -6.29 27.84 -49.57
CA LYS A 4 -5.25 27.92 -48.53
C LYS A 4 -4.71 26.54 -48.11
N MET A 5 -3.48 26.54 -47.61
CA MET A 5 -2.95 25.47 -46.74
C MET A 5 -3.75 25.41 -45.44
N LEU A 6 -3.88 24.21 -44.86
CA LEU A 6 -3.92 24.07 -43.40
C LEU A 6 -3.14 22.81 -43.00
N ALA A 7 -1.85 22.99 -42.76
CA ALA A 7 -1.03 21.97 -42.12
C ALA A 7 -1.23 22.11 -40.60
N MET A 8 -1.95 21.18 -39.98
CA MET A 8 -1.92 21.01 -38.53
C MET A 8 -0.70 20.17 -38.16
N VAL A 9 0.35 20.84 -37.69
CA VAL A 9 1.44 20.17 -36.96
C VAL A 9 0.92 19.89 -35.55
N VAL A 10 0.62 18.64 -35.25
CA VAL A 10 0.37 18.20 -33.87
C VAL A 10 1.73 18.01 -33.21
N ALA A 11 2.14 18.98 -32.40
CA ALA A 11 3.29 18.84 -31.53
C ALA A 11 2.89 17.91 -30.36
N ALA A 12 3.47 16.71 -30.31
CA ALA A 12 3.33 15.83 -29.17
C ALA A 12 4.18 16.38 -28.01
N VAL A 13 3.53 16.98 -27.02
CA VAL A 13 4.17 17.31 -25.74
C VAL A 13 4.20 16.04 -24.90
N ALA A 14 5.36 15.39 -24.84
CA ALA A 14 5.60 14.36 -23.85
C ALA A 14 5.83 15.03 -22.49
N VAL A 15 4.80 15.03 -21.64
CA VAL A 15 4.99 15.29 -20.21
C VAL A 15 5.51 13.99 -19.62
N GLY A 16 6.84 13.90 -19.43
CA GLY A 16 7.40 12.88 -18.56
C GLY A 16 7.07 13.24 -17.12
N ALA A 17 6.40 12.35 -16.40
CA ALA A 17 6.39 12.42 -14.95
C ALA A 17 7.80 12.08 -14.48
N ALA A 18 8.46 13.02 -13.81
CA ALA A 18 9.68 12.72 -13.06
C ALA A 18 9.23 12.04 -11.76
N GLN A 19 9.43 10.73 -11.65
CA GLN A 19 9.36 10.06 -10.36
C GLN A 19 10.57 10.51 -9.52
N ALA A 20 10.33 10.87 -8.27
CA ALA A 20 11.39 11.14 -7.32
C ALA A 20 12.06 9.81 -6.95
N GLU A 21 13.36 9.70 -7.23
CA GLU A 21 14.18 8.57 -6.80
C GLU A 21 14.41 8.73 -5.29
N THR A 22 13.69 7.95 -4.47
CA THR A 22 13.79 8.03 -3.02
C THR A 22 15.11 7.42 -2.56
N ASP A 23 16.03 8.28 -2.15
CA ASP A 23 17.38 7.91 -1.75
C ASP A 23 17.36 7.24 -0.37
N THR A 24 17.25 5.91 -0.38
CA THR A 24 17.24 5.07 0.82
C THR A 24 18.66 4.70 1.25
N GLU A 25 19.03 5.02 2.48
CA GLU A 25 20.33 4.70 3.07
C GLU A 25 20.19 3.80 4.31
N CYS A 26 21.14 2.90 4.53
CA CYS A 26 21.26 2.15 5.78
C CYS A 26 22.30 2.83 6.69
N LYS A 27 21.88 3.22 7.90
CA LYS A 27 22.72 3.93 8.89
C LYS A 27 22.63 3.25 10.25
N THR A 28 23.61 3.44 11.13
CA THR A 28 23.48 2.92 12.51
C THR A 28 22.46 3.75 13.30
N PHE A 29 21.81 3.17 14.31
CA PHE A 29 20.95 3.97 15.20
C PHE A 29 21.70 5.17 15.83
N ALA A 30 23.02 5.06 16.08
CA ALA A 30 23.85 6.17 16.57
C ALA A 30 24.15 7.27 15.52
N ASP A 31 24.07 6.96 14.22
CA ASP A 31 24.17 7.96 13.15
C ASP A 31 22.84 8.70 12.92
N ILE A 32 21.73 8.11 13.38
CA ILE A 32 20.35 8.60 13.19
C ILE A 32 19.87 9.39 14.41
N TYR A 33 20.06 8.83 15.60
CA TYR A 33 19.55 9.34 16.86
C TYR A 33 20.70 9.72 17.80
N THR A 34 20.59 10.89 18.43
CA THR A 34 21.60 11.38 19.37
C THR A 34 21.70 10.55 20.66
N ASN A 35 20.57 10.00 21.11
CA ASN A 35 20.35 9.34 22.41
C ASN A 35 18.93 8.70 22.45
N GLY A 36 18.51 8.17 23.60
CA GLY A 36 17.16 7.64 23.82
C GLY A 36 16.04 8.66 23.61
N GLU A 37 16.26 9.94 23.95
CA GLU A 37 15.35 11.04 23.63
C GLU A 37 15.15 11.20 22.12
N GLY A 38 16.25 11.21 21.36
CA GLY A 38 16.21 11.22 19.90
C GLY A 38 15.48 10.01 19.32
N LEU A 39 15.69 8.81 19.87
CA LEU A 39 15.03 7.58 19.40
C LEU A 39 13.52 7.64 19.67
N CYS A 40 13.10 7.77 20.93
CA CYS A 40 11.69 7.72 21.30
C CYS A 40 10.86 8.82 20.61
N ASN A 41 11.37 10.04 20.52
CA ASN A 41 10.62 11.16 19.95
C ASN A 41 10.41 11.05 18.42
N ASN A 42 11.25 10.29 17.70
CA ASN A 42 11.31 10.36 16.23
C ASN A 42 11.12 9.02 15.50
N LEU A 43 11.45 7.88 16.13
CA LEU A 43 11.38 6.56 15.46
C LEU A 43 9.98 6.26 14.95
N PHE A 44 8.95 6.54 15.75
CA PHE A 44 7.54 6.37 15.38
C PHE A 44 6.82 7.73 15.21
N GLY A 45 7.45 8.67 14.50
CA GLY A 45 6.78 9.89 14.01
C GLY A 45 6.16 10.81 15.08
N GLY A 46 6.64 10.79 16.32
CA GLY A 46 6.09 11.58 17.43
C GLY A 46 4.99 10.88 18.25
N ALA A 47 4.76 9.58 18.04
CA ALA A 47 3.88 8.76 18.88
C ALA A 47 4.25 8.78 20.37
N PHE A 48 5.54 8.96 20.68
CA PHE A 48 6.08 8.93 22.03
C PHE A 48 6.79 10.25 22.39
N GLU A 49 6.70 10.65 23.66
CA GLU A 49 7.46 11.77 24.25
C GLU A 49 8.41 11.24 25.32
N TYR A 50 9.71 11.44 25.17
CA TYR A 50 10.73 11.11 26.17
C TYR A 50 10.59 12.00 27.41
N ILE A 51 10.38 11.38 28.58
CA ILE A 51 10.28 12.10 29.85
C ILE A 51 11.55 11.86 30.69
N PRO A 52 12.41 12.89 30.89
CA PRO A 52 13.61 12.76 31.73
C PRO A 52 13.24 12.62 33.21
N LYS A 53 14.09 11.93 33.99
CA LYS A 53 13.96 11.77 35.45
C LYS A 53 13.83 13.07 36.25
N THR A 54 14.24 14.19 35.67
CA THR A 54 14.13 15.54 36.26
C THR A 54 12.79 16.23 36.01
N ASP A 55 11.96 15.71 35.10
CA ASP A 55 10.61 16.20 34.85
C ASP A 55 9.65 15.68 35.93
N SER A 56 8.76 16.55 36.42
CA SER A 56 7.70 16.18 37.36
C SER A 56 6.74 15.11 36.80
N ARG A 57 6.67 14.95 35.47
CA ARG A 57 5.87 13.95 34.77
C ARG A 57 6.47 12.53 34.84
N TYR A 58 7.73 12.35 35.27
CA TYR A 58 8.42 11.05 35.22
C TYR A 58 7.66 9.92 35.93
N ASN A 59 7.10 10.20 37.10
CA ASN A 59 6.35 9.20 37.89
C ASN A 59 4.92 8.94 37.35
N VAL A 60 4.55 9.60 36.25
CA VAL A 60 3.28 9.43 35.53
C VAL A 60 3.54 9.29 34.01
N SER A 61 4.67 8.68 33.66
CA SER A 61 5.04 8.22 32.31
C SER A 61 5.11 6.70 32.26
N TYR A 62 4.91 6.15 31.06
CA TYR A 62 4.70 4.74 30.80
C TYR A 62 6.02 4.00 30.49
N THR A 63 5.94 2.67 30.49
CA THR A 63 6.98 1.75 30.00
C THR A 63 6.34 0.78 29.02
N MET A 64 7.03 0.43 27.93
CA MET A 64 6.50 -0.54 26.95
C MET A 64 6.78 -2.00 27.35
N TRP A 65 7.35 -2.23 28.54
CA TRP A 65 7.52 -3.57 29.08
C TRP A 65 7.63 -3.57 30.61
N PHE A 66 7.23 -4.70 31.21
CA PHE A 66 7.32 -4.94 32.65
C PHE A 66 7.50 -6.43 32.97
N PHE A 67 7.97 -6.71 34.19
CA PHE A 67 8.18 -8.06 34.73
C PHE A 67 7.36 -8.32 36.01
N SER A 68 6.50 -7.37 36.39
CA SER A 68 5.49 -7.54 37.45
C SER A 68 4.32 -8.38 36.94
N ASN A 69 3.54 -8.93 37.87
CA ASN A 69 2.26 -9.58 37.52
C ASN A 69 1.22 -8.53 37.09
N ASP A 70 1.19 -7.38 37.78
CA ASP A 70 0.29 -6.27 37.49
C ASP A 70 0.95 -5.31 36.48
N ASN A 71 0.17 -4.75 35.55
CA ASN A 71 0.65 -3.75 34.60
C ASN A 71 0.89 -2.39 35.33
N PRO A 72 2.12 -1.86 35.37
CA PRO A 72 2.40 -0.56 35.99
C PRO A 72 1.77 0.61 35.21
N ASN A 73 1.40 0.40 33.95
CA ASN A 73 0.75 1.41 33.12
C ASN A 73 -0.68 1.71 33.61
N ASP A 74 -1.40 0.73 34.17
CA ASP A 74 -2.75 0.94 34.73
C ASP A 74 -2.72 1.91 35.93
N ALA A 75 -1.73 1.73 36.82
CA ALA A 75 -1.50 2.65 37.94
C ALA A 75 -1.02 4.03 37.46
N THR A 76 -0.25 4.07 36.36
CA THR A 76 0.18 5.31 35.71
C THR A 76 -1.02 6.10 35.20
N THR A 77 -1.90 5.45 34.44
CA THR A 77 -3.18 6.00 33.95
C THR A 77 -4.04 6.50 35.09
N ALA A 78 -4.29 5.70 36.12
CA ALA A 78 -5.11 6.10 37.27
C ALA A 78 -4.57 7.38 37.95
N ASN A 79 -3.25 7.49 38.09
CA ASN A 79 -2.62 8.71 38.62
C ASN A 79 -2.75 9.91 37.68
N ARG A 80 -2.63 9.72 36.37
CA ARG A 80 -2.84 10.78 35.37
C ARG A 80 -4.28 11.29 35.35
N LEU A 81 -5.26 10.40 35.38
CA LEU A 81 -6.68 10.73 35.48
C LEU A 81 -6.95 11.57 36.74
N ALA A 82 -6.44 11.12 37.90
CA ALA A 82 -6.59 11.83 39.18
C ALA A 82 -5.91 13.23 39.21
N LEU A 83 -4.92 13.46 38.35
CA LEU A 83 -4.21 14.75 38.21
C LEU A 83 -4.78 15.64 37.09
N GLY A 84 -5.76 15.17 36.31
CA GLY A 84 -6.25 15.89 35.12
C GLY A 84 -5.26 15.91 33.95
N LEU A 85 -4.38 14.91 33.85
CA LEU A 85 -3.34 14.78 32.81
C LEU A 85 -3.77 13.82 31.69
N HIS A 86 -5.00 13.99 31.21
CA HIS A 86 -5.65 13.19 30.17
C HIS A 86 -6.47 14.10 29.26
N ASP A 87 -6.82 13.61 28.07
CA ASP A 87 -7.91 14.16 27.27
C ASP A 87 -9.25 13.67 27.84
N GLU A 88 -10.29 14.49 27.86
CA GLU A 88 -11.59 14.12 28.45
C GLU A 88 -12.22 12.92 27.71
N ASP A 89 -12.00 12.83 26.40
CA ASP A 89 -12.45 11.73 25.53
C ASP A 89 -11.69 10.41 25.77
N TYR A 90 -10.46 10.51 26.25
CA TYR A 90 -9.58 9.38 26.53
C TYR A 90 -9.45 9.13 28.03
N SER A 91 -10.61 9.10 28.70
CA SER A 91 -10.75 8.80 30.14
C SER A 91 -11.24 7.37 30.44
N ASN A 92 -11.75 6.64 29.44
CA ASN A 92 -12.30 5.29 29.61
C ASN A 92 -11.23 4.22 29.35
N THR A 93 -10.86 3.47 30.39
CA THR A 93 -9.88 2.36 30.34
C THR A 93 -10.47 1.00 29.95
N ASP A 94 -11.79 0.88 29.86
CA ASP A 94 -12.49 -0.38 29.54
C ASP A 94 -12.65 -0.58 28.01
N VAL A 95 -11.89 0.18 27.20
CA VAL A 95 -12.00 0.26 25.73
C VAL A 95 -10.61 0.27 25.11
N CYS A 96 -10.44 -0.46 24.02
CA CYS A 96 -9.23 -0.40 23.20
C CYS A 96 -9.43 0.65 22.08
N HIS A 97 -8.84 1.84 22.25
CA HIS A 97 -9.12 2.98 21.36
C HIS A 97 -8.31 2.98 20.05
N LEU A 98 -7.23 2.20 19.96
CA LEU A 98 -6.45 2.02 18.73
C LEU A 98 -7.15 0.98 17.86
N GLN A 99 -7.47 1.36 16.62
CA GLN A 99 -8.10 0.48 15.64
C GLN A 99 -7.31 0.56 14.33
N TYR A 100 -6.47 -0.46 14.10
CA TYR A 100 -5.76 -0.63 12.83
C TYR A 100 -6.63 -1.39 11.81
N ASP A 101 -7.30 -2.46 12.26
CA ASP A 101 -8.25 -3.26 11.47
C ASP A 101 -9.24 -4.07 12.37
N ASP A 102 -10.00 -4.96 11.74
CA ASP A 102 -11.00 -5.86 12.35
C ASP A 102 -10.43 -6.82 13.44
N TYR A 103 -9.11 -6.90 13.65
CA TYR A 103 -8.51 -7.75 14.69
C TYR A 103 -8.35 -7.05 16.04
N SER A 104 -8.50 -5.71 16.09
CA SER A 104 -8.59 -4.96 17.33
C SER A 104 -9.96 -5.16 18.00
N HIS A 105 -9.99 -5.63 19.26
CA HIS A 105 -11.25 -5.80 19.99
C HIS A 105 -11.73 -4.47 20.56
N ASP A 106 -13.03 -4.16 20.49
CA ASP A 106 -13.60 -2.96 21.12
C ASP A 106 -13.33 -2.85 22.63
N VAL A 107 -13.14 -3.99 23.32
CA VAL A 107 -12.96 -4.06 24.78
C VAL A 107 -11.84 -5.04 25.17
N PRO A 108 -11.05 -4.74 26.21
CA PRO A 108 -9.99 -5.61 26.71
C PRO A 108 -10.47 -7.01 27.09
N GLN A 109 -9.56 -7.97 27.02
CA GLN A 109 -9.82 -9.40 27.19
C GLN A 109 -8.88 -9.98 28.26
N THR A 110 -9.40 -10.90 29.06
CA THR A 110 -8.71 -11.54 30.19
C THR A 110 -8.37 -13.01 29.90
N ASP A 111 -7.54 -13.61 30.76
CA ASP A 111 -7.15 -15.03 30.71
C ASP A 111 -6.59 -15.52 29.35
N ARG A 112 -5.84 -14.66 28.64
CA ARG A 112 -5.21 -15.00 27.36
C ARG A 112 -3.86 -15.69 27.55
N GLN A 113 -3.46 -16.45 26.53
CA GLN A 113 -2.10 -16.99 26.40
C GLN A 113 -1.42 -16.26 25.26
N LEU A 114 -0.64 -15.24 25.60
CA LEU A 114 0.15 -14.41 24.70
C LEU A 114 1.62 -14.84 24.87
N PRO A 115 2.20 -15.66 23.96
CA PRO A 115 3.51 -16.27 24.22
C PRO A 115 4.64 -15.24 24.33
N GLU A 116 4.73 -14.31 23.37
CA GLU A 116 5.73 -13.24 23.41
C GLU A 116 5.22 -12.01 24.17
N CYS A 117 3.92 -11.65 24.09
CA CYS A 117 3.36 -10.52 24.84
C CYS A 117 2.77 -10.93 26.21
N HIS A 118 3.45 -11.86 26.89
CA HIS A 118 2.98 -12.45 28.15
C HIS A 118 2.69 -11.48 29.32
N PRO A 119 3.25 -10.25 29.41
CA PRO A 119 2.90 -9.33 30.49
C PRO A 119 1.41 -8.92 30.50
N TRP A 120 0.72 -9.00 29.35
CA TRP A 120 -0.69 -8.60 29.19
C TRP A 120 -1.70 -9.75 29.21
N ASN A 121 -1.29 -10.98 29.58
CA ASN A 121 -2.18 -12.16 29.60
C ASN A 121 -3.51 -11.93 30.34
N ASP A 122 -3.47 -11.18 31.45
CA ASP A 122 -4.63 -10.98 32.32
C ASP A 122 -5.50 -9.78 31.90
N ASN A 123 -5.00 -8.88 31.04
CA ASN A 123 -5.71 -7.70 30.53
C ASN A 123 -5.06 -7.18 29.23
N SER A 124 -5.65 -7.50 28.06
CA SER A 124 -5.07 -7.17 26.73
C SER A 124 -6.09 -6.75 25.68
N CYS A 125 -5.69 -5.89 24.75
CA CYS A 125 -6.42 -5.57 23.52
C CYS A 125 -6.15 -6.57 22.36
N CYS A 126 -4.93 -7.12 22.30
CA CYS A 126 -4.45 -7.99 21.22
C CYS A 126 -5.00 -9.43 21.27
N THR A 127 -4.91 -10.14 20.14
CA THR A 127 -5.19 -11.59 20.05
C THR A 127 -3.90 -12.42 20.07
N PRO A 128 -3.92 -13.68 20.55
CA PRO A 128 -2.74 -14.56 20.49
C PRO A 128 -2.18 -14.76 19.08
N ASP A 129 -3.05 -14.72 18.06
CA ASP A 129 -2.68 -14.93 16.66
C ASP A 129 -1.77 -13.81 16.13
N ILE A 130 -1.98 -12.56 16.57
CA ILE A 130 -1.14 -11.41 16.15
C ILE A 130 0.15 -11.25 16.97
N VAL A 131 0.30 -11.98 18.09
CA VAL A 131 1.50 -11.93 18.96
C VAL A 131 2.23 -13.28 19.09
N GLN A 132 2.04 -14.16 18.12
CA GLN A 132 2.52 -15.55 18.17
C GLN A 132 4.05 -15.71 18.17
N SER A 133 4.80 -14.83 17.49
CA SER A 133 6.27 -14.85 17.48
C SER A 133 6.87 -13.51 16.97
N PRO A 134 8.15 -13.22 17.23
CA PRO A 134 8.83 -12.03 16.72
C PRO A 134 8.88 -11.98 15.19
N GLU A 135 8.98 -13.13 14.53
CA GLU A 135 8.98 -13.22 13.07
C GLU A 135 7.64 -12.77 12.49
N TYR A 136 6.53 -13.15 13.13
CA TYR A 136 5.22 -12.67 12.71
C TYR A 136 5.09 -11.16 12.90
N MET A 137 5.41 -10.63 14.09
CA MET A 137 5.30 -9.20 14.39
C MET A 137 6.10 -8.34 13.40
N ARG A 138 7.31 -8.79 13.03
CA ARG A 138 8.20 -8.15 12.05
C ARG A 138 7.60 -8.09 10.64
N GLU A 139 6.69 -8.99 10.31
CA GLU A 139 6.08 -9.15 8.98
C GLU A 139 4.61 -8.66 8.95
N ALA A 140 4.00 -8.41 10.12
CA ALA A 140 2.58 -8.15 10.30
C ALA A 140 2.04 -6.96 9.48
N TYR A 141 2.80 -5.86 9.42
CA TYR A 141 2.39 -4.65 8.72
C TYR A 141 2.85 -4.60 7.24
N GLY A 142 3.63 -5.57 6.76
CA GLY A 142 4.18 -5.60 5.40
C GLY A 142 5.70 -5.47 5.33
N ALA A 143 6.24 -5.51 4.11
CA ALA A 143 7.69 -5.51 3.86
C ALA A 143 8.32 -4.11 4.02
N GLU A 144 7.52 -3.06 3.81
CA GLU A 144 7.84 -1.66 4.05
C GLU A 144 8.05 -1.36 5.55
N PHE A 145 7.29 -2.00 6.42
CA PHE A 145 7.34 -1.88 7.88
C PHE A 145 8.06 -3.06 8.52
N ASN A 146 9.07 -3.62 7.85
CA ASN A 146 9.91 -4.67 8.41
C ASN A 146 11.16 -4.06 9.05
N TRP A 147 11.40 -4.28 10.35
CA TRP A 147 12.57 -3.69 11.03
C TRP A 147 13.92 -4.20 10.49
N ASN A 148 13.93 -5.35 9.82
CA ASN A 148 15.12 -5.95 9.23
C ASN A 148 15.38 -5.52 7.76
N ARG A 149 14.94 -4.32 7.35
CA ARG A 149 15.15 -3.80 5.97
C ARG A 149 16.62 -3.58 5.59
N CYS A 150 17.51 -3.32 6.54
CA CYS A 150 18.94 -3.10 6.30
C CYS A 150 19.85 -4.27 6.72
N GLN A 151 19.51 -4.92 7.83
CA GLN A 151 20.15 -6.13 8.32
C GLN A 151 19.19 -6.87 9.26
N THR A 152 19.52 -8.10 9.66
CA THR A 152 18.92 -8.66 10.88
C THR A 152 19.42 -7.88 12.09
N LEU A 153 18.52 -7.23 12.83
CA LEU A 153 18.86 -6.56 14.09
C LEU A 153 19.47 -7.56 15.09
N SER A 154 20.32 -7.06 15.98
CA SER A 154 20.83 -7.83 17.11
C SER A 154 19.68 -8.23 18.04
N GLN A 155 19.79 -9.37 18.72
CA GLN A 155 18.75 -9.86 19.63
C GLN A 155 18.38 -8.82 20.70
N GLN A 156 19.36 -8.06 21.21
CA GLN A 156 19.14 -7.00 22.18
C GLN A 156 18.30 -5.84 21.61
N CYS A 157 18.49 -5.47 20.35
CA CYS A 157 17.70 -4.43 19.69
C CYS A 157 16.31 -4.93 19.24
N GLU A 158 16.22 -6.11 18.62
CA GLU A 158 14.94 -6.70 18.16
C GLU A 158 13.97 -6.91 19.34
N ARG A 159 14.47 -7.19 20.54
CA ARG A 159 13.63 -7.27 21.74
C ARG A 159 12.90 -5.97 22.08
N PHE A 160 13.41 -4.79 21.74
CA PHE A 160 12.69 -3.53 21.97
C PHE A 160 11.58 -3.29 20.93
N PHE A 161 11.79 -3.70 19.68
CA PHE A 161 10.72 -3.70 18.66
C PHE A 161 9.58 -4.67 19.02
N VAL A 162 9.91 -5.86 19.55
CA VAL A 162 8.91 -6.80 20.09
C VAL A 162 8.16 -6.20 21.29
N GLN A 163 8.85 -5.50 22.20
CA GLN A 163 8.23 -4.84 23.35
C GLN A 163 7.28 -3.72 22.93
N GLU A 164 7.69 -2.87 21.98
CA GLU A 164 6.85 -1.79 21.46
C GLU A 164 5.63 -2.33 20.70
N TYR A 165 5.80 -3.34 19.84
CA TYR A 165 4.68 -4.03 19.18
C TYR A 165 3.68 -4.60 20.19
N CYS A 166 4.19 -5.31 21.22
CA CYS A 166 3.34 -5.83 22.30
C CYS A 166 2.60 -4.71 23.05
N PHE A 167 3.26 -3.59 23.33
CA PHE A 167 2.66 -2.47 24.02
C PHE A 167 1.58 -1.78 23.18
N TYR A 168 1.86 -1.53 21.90
CA TYR A 168 0.92 -0.92 20.96
C TYR A 168 -0.34 -1.79 20.75
N GLU A 169 -0.16 -3.09 20.48
CA GLU A 169 -1.28 -3.99 20.21
C GLU A 169 -2.04 -4.43 21.48
N CYS A 170 -1.34 -4.63 22.61
CA CYS A 170 -1.92 -5.25 23.80
C CYS A 170 -2.26 -4.28 24.94
N ASP A 171 -1.53 -3.17 25.13
CA ASP A 171 -1.71 -2.34 26.32
C ASP A 171 -2.96 -1.45 26.22
N VAL A 172 -3.93 -1.70 27.11
CA VAL A 172 -5.20 -0.97 27.20
C VAL A 172 -5.02 0.55 27.36
N ASN A 173 -3.87 0.98 27.88
CA ASN A 173 -3.56 2.38 28.12
C ASN A 173 -2.97 3.10 26.89
N ALA A 174 -2.47 2.36 25.88
CA ALA A 174 -1.86 2.95 24.67
C ALA A 174 -2.87 3.80 23.89
N GLY A 175 -4.10 3.30 23.75
CA GLY A 175 -5.17 4.01 23.05
C GLY A 175 -5.63 5.31 23.67
N LEU A 176 -5.28 5.59 24.94
CA LEU A 176 -5.58 6.87 25.58
C LEU A 176 -4.74 8.03 25.01
N PHE A 177 -3.79 7.72 24.12
CA PHE A 177 -2.94 8.68 23.39
C PHE A 177 -3.16 8.62 21.88
N ARG A 178 -4.30 8.07 21.43
CA ARG A 178 -4.71 8.15 20.02
C ARG A 178 -4.82 9.62 19.60
N LYS A 179 -4.24 9.96 18.46
CA LYS A 179 -4.09 11.33 17.95
C LYS A 179 -5.42 11.99 17.56
N TYR A 180 -6.35 11.22 17.01
CA TYR A 180 -7.61 11.73 16.47
C TYR A 180 -8.81 11.30 17.34
N ALA A 181 -9.33 12.26 18.12
CA ALA A 181 -10.46 12.08 19.04
C ALA A 181 -11.72 11.56 18.31
N PRO A 182 -12.45 10.56 18.84
CA PRO A 182 -13.55 9.94 18.10
C PRO A 182 -14.79 10.83 17.94
N HIS A 183 -14.93 11.89 18.74
CA HIS A 183 -16.08 12.80 18.70
C HIS A 183 -15.89 13.98 17.73
N GLU A 184 -14.65 14.25 17.30
CA GLU A 184 -14.33 15.37 16.42
C GLU A 184 -14.77 15.10 14.98
N ASP A 185 -15.17 16.17 14.27
CA ASP A 185 -15.54 16.06 12.85
C ASP A 185 -14.29 16.08 11.95
N HIS A 186 -13.78 14.89 11.66
CA HIS A 186 -12.65 14.70 10.74
C HIS A 186 -13.02 14.74 9.25
N THR A 187 -14.25 15.16 8.90
CA THR A 187 -14.70 15.19 7.50
C THR A 187 -13.83 16.09 6.63
N GLY A 188 -13.08 15.46 5.72
CA GLY A 188 -12.18 16.16 4.79
C GLY A 188 -10.75 16.36 5.29
N ASN A 189 -10.40 15.82 6.47
CA ASN A 189 -9.01 15.62 6.85
C ASN A 189 -8.46 14.39 6.10
N PRO A 190 -7.49 14.53 5.18
CA PRO A 190 -6.92 13.39 4.45
C PRO A 190 -6.03 12.49 5.32
N ASP A 191 -5.53 13.01 6.44
CA ASP A 191 -4.57 12.33 7.32
C ASP A 191 -5.27 11.60 8.50
N PHE A 192 -6.59 11.78 8.63
CA PHE A 192 -7.38 11.14 9.68
C PHE A 192 -7.32 9.62 9.61
N ASN A 193 -7.01 9.02 10.74
CA ASN A 193 -6.98 7.58 10.93
C ASN A 193 -7.38 7.21 12.37
N GLN A 194 -7.36 5.90 12.69
CA GLN A 194 -7.82 5.37 13.98
C GLN A 194 -6.73 4.63 14.77
N TRP A 195 -5.50 4.60 14.23
CA TRP A 195 -4.38 3.80 14.74
C TRP A 195 -3.20 4.66 15.23
N GLU A 196 -3.10 5.92 14.78
CA GLU A 196 -1.98 6.79 15.10
C GLU A 196 -2.06 7.30 16.54
N MET A 197 -0.95 7.17 17.26
CA MET A 197 -0.73 7.73 18.60
C MET A 197 0.02 9.07 18.50
N GLU A 198 -0.12 9.93 19.50
CA GLU A 198 0.67 11.16 19.63
C GLU A 198 1.11 11.40 21.08
N LYS A 199 2.41 11.68 21.27
CA LYS A 199 3.02 12.16 22.54
C LYS A 199 2.67 11.34 23.79
N MET A 200 2.58 10.01 23.67
CA MET A 200 2.49 9.17 24.86
C MET A 200 3.79 9.27 25.67
N PRO A 201 3.73 9.69 26.95
CA PRO A 201 4.93 10.02 27.70
C PRO A 201 5.63 8.76 28.19
N ILE A 202 6.83 8.48 27.68
CA ILE A 202 7.63 7.28 28.00
C ILE A 202 8.77 7.64 28.96
N GLN A 203 9.04 6.79 29.94
CA GLN A 203 10.13 7.00 30.90
C GLN A 203 11.50 6.95 30.20
N ALA A 204 12.35 7.94 30.48
CA ALA A 204 13.71 8.02 29.95
C ALA A 204 14.52 6.72 30.03
N ASP A 205 14.46 6.01 31.17
CA ASP A 205 15.20 4.75 31.36
C ASP A 205 14.87 3.69 30.30
N TYR A 206 13.62 3.63 29.83
CA TYR A 206 13.22 2.70 28.78
C TYR A 206 13.80 3.12 27.43
N CYS A 207 13.64 4.39 27.06
CA CYS A 207 14.15 4.97 25.81
C CYS A 207 15.68 4.91 25.70
N ASP A 208 16.39 5.22 26.77
CA ASP A 208 17.85 5.15 26.82
C ASP A 208 18.35 3.71 26.72
N SER A 209 17.65 2.76 27.36
CA SER A 209 17.96 1.31 27.23
C SER A 209 17.73 0.80 25.81
N TRP A 210 16.66 1.25 25.14
CA TRP A 210 16.39 0.93 23.74
C TRP A 210 17.53 1.44 22.84
N PHE A 211 17.88 2.72 22.98
CA PHE A 211 18.97 3.30 22.20
C PHE A 211 20.30 2.59 22.46
N GLU A 212 20.67 2.33 23.72
CA GLU A 212 21.92 1.62 24.03
C GLU A 212 21.98 0.21 23.41
N ALA A 213 20.85 -0.51 23.40
CA ALA A 213 20.74 -1.82 22.78
C ALA A 213 20.86 -1.77 21.24
N CYS A 214 20.29 -0.75 20.60
CA CYS A 214 20.23 -0.62 19.14
C CYS A 214 21.37 0.19 18.50
N GLN A 215 22.12 1.02 19.24
CA GLN A 215 23.03 2.05 18.71
C GLN A 215 23.99 1.62 17.59
N ASN A 216 24.42 0.33 17.58
CA ASN A 216 25.37 -0.22 16.59
C ASN A 216 24.70 -0.95 15.41
N ASP A 217 23.38 -1.16 15.45
CA ASP A 217 22.65 -1.89 14.43
C ASP A 217 22.25 -0.96 13.28
N LEU A 218 22.17 -1.50 12.06
CA LEU A 218 21.74 -0.75 10.88
C LEU A 218 20.22 -0.68 10.76
N PHE A 219 19.70 0.53 10.62
CA PHE A 219 18.30 0.83 10.35
C PHE A 219 18.11 1.53 9.01
N ILE A 220 16.90 1.43 8.44
CA ILE A 220 16.54 2.07 7.17
C ILE A 220 16.33 3.57 7.41
N THR A 221 16.86 4.38 6.50
CA THR A 221 16.67 5.84 6.51
C THR A 221 16.36 6.32 5.11
N CYS A 222 15.60 7.41 5.02
CA CYS A 222 15.17 7.97 3.76
C CYS A 222 15.32 9.49 3.81
N LYS A 223 15.69 10.09 2.68
CA LYS A 223 15.72 11.54 2.54
C LYS A 223 14.32 12.07 2.26
N ASP A 224 13.95 13.14 2.94
CA ASP A 224 12.77 13.93 2.61
C ASP A 224 13.00 14.83 1.37
N ASP A 225 11.99 15.62 1.00
CA ASP A 225 12.03 16.52 -0.16
C ASP A 225 13.12 17.62 -0.04
N ASP A 226 13.53 17.97 1.18
CA ASP A 226 14.61 18.93 1.46
C ASP A 226 16.00 18.26 1.56
N GLY A 227 16.05 16.92 1.54
CA GLY A 227 17.25 16.10 1.57
C GLY A 227 17.75 15.74 2.97
N GLU A 228 16.97 16.02 4.02
CA GLU A 228 17.30 15.63 5.38
C GLU A 228 17.05 14.13 5.59
N VAL A 229 17.98 13.44 6.25
CA VAL A 229 17.87 12.01 6.48
C VAL A 229 16.98 11.75 7.68
N SER A 230 15.80 11.18 7.43
CA SER A 230 14.86 10.74 8.45
C SER A 230 15.06 9.26 8.79
N GLY A 231 15.09 8.96 10.09
CA GLY A 231 14.96 7.61 10.64
C GLY A 231 13.54 7.22 11.02
N ASN A 232 12.55 8.08 10.75
CA ASN A 232 11.15 7.80 11.07
C ASN A 232 10.65 6.58 10.27
N TRP A 233 10.16 5.59 10.99
CA TRP A 233 9.57 4.35 10.53
C TRP A 233 8.54 4.53 9.40
N PHE A 234 7.72 5.59 9.49
CA PHE A 234 6.67 5.89 8.53
C PHE A 234 7.16 6.67 7.29
N SER A 235 8.35 7.28 7.33
CA SER A 235 8.87 8.13 6.25
C SER A 235 9.57 7.36 5.12
N CYS A 236 9.74 6.05 5.25
CA CYS A 236 10.47 5.23 4.28
C CYS A 236 9.53 4.39 3.39
N PRO A 237 9.20 4.83 2.16
CA PRO A 237 8.31 4.09 1.29
C PRO A 237 8.81 2.69 0.95
N SER A 238 7.88 1.85 0.50
CA SER A 238 8.12 0.47 0.10
C SER A 238 9.23 0.34 -0.94
N LEU A 239 10.13 -0.63 -0.76
CA LEU A 239 11.09 -1.08 -1.78
C LEU A 239 10.42 -2.02 -2.81
N THR A 240 9.15 -1.80 -3.14
CA THR A 240 8.59 -2.30 -4.39
C THR A 240 9.12 -1.42 -5.53
N PRO A 241 9.94 -1.93 -6.47
CA PRO A 241 9.81 -1.39 -7.82
C PRO A 241 8.34 -1.52 -8.18
N GLU A 242 7.73 -0.43 -8.65
CA GLU A 242 6.38 -0.50 -9.20
C GLU A 242 6.39 -1.60 -10.27
N VAL A 243 5.81 -2.75 -9.96
CA VAL A 243 5.21 -3.57 -11.00
C VAL A 243 4.03 -2.74 -11.43
N GLU A 244 4.27 -1.86 -12.41
CA GLU A 244 3.19 -1.21 -13.14
C GLU A 244 2.18 -2.32 -13.44
N GLU A 245 0.93 -2.18 -12.97
CA GLU A 245 -0.13 -2.97 -13.54
C GLU A 245 -0.15 -2.62 -15.03
N GLU A 246 0.44 -3.48 -15.86
CA GLU A 246 0.25 -3.49 -17.29
C GLU A 246 -1.22 -3.83 -17.57
N LYS A 247 -2.10 -2.86 -17.32
CA LYS A 247 -3.40 -2.78 -17.98
C LYS A 247 -3.09 -2.87 -19.45
N GLU A 248 -3.42 -4.01 -20.07
CA GLU A 248 -3.10 -4.30 -21.47
C GLU A 248 -3.58 -3.14 -22.37
N LYS A 249 -2.68 -2.18 -22.62
CA LYS A 249 -2.93 -1.06 -23.51
C LYS A 249 -2.90 -1.63 -24.91
N LEU A 250 -4.09 -1.96 -25.41
CA LEU A 250 -4.31 -2.53 -26.74
C LEU A 250 -3.39 -1.82 -27.75
N SER A 251 -2.44 -2.58 -28.31
CA SER A 251 -1.35 -2.05 -29.13
C SER A 251 -1.85 -1.02 -30.14
N THR A 252 -1.08 0.05 -30.36
CA THR A 252 -1.37 1.08 -31.38
C THR A 252 -1.69 0.45 -32.74
N GLY A 253 -1.05 -0.68 -33.10
CA GLY A 253 -1.36 -1.44 -34.32
C GLY A 253 -2.76 -2.06 -34.31
N ALA A 254 -3.22 -2.58 -33.19
CA ALA A 254 -4.57 -3.14 -33.02
C ALA A 254 -5.65 -2.04 -33.01
N ILE A 255 -5.40 -0.89 -32.37
CA ILE A 255 -6.30 0.27 -32.43
C ILE A 255 -6.43 0.76 -33.88
N VAL A 256 -5.31 0.92 -34.61
CA VAL A 256 -5.32 1.31 -36.03
C VAL A 256 -6.06 0.28 -36.88
N ALA A 257 -5.87 -1.02 -36.64
CA ALA A 257 -6.59 -2.07 -37.36
C ALA A 257 -8.12 -1.99 -37.14
N ILE A 258 -8.59 -1.80 -35.91
CA ILE A 258 -10.02 -1.64 -35.59
C ILE A 258 -10.61 -0.41 -36.30
N VAL A 259 -9.91 0.72 -36.28
CA VAL A 259 -10.37 1.95 -36.96
C VAL A 259 -10.43 1.75 -38.47
N VAL A 260 -9.40 1.15 -39.09
CA VAL A 260 -9.36 0.88 -40.53
C VAL A 260 -10.47 -0.07 -40.96
N LEU A 261 -10.70 -1.17 -40.22
CA LEU A 261 -11.78 -2.12 -40.49
C LEU A 261 -13.16 -1.47 -40.36
N SER A 262 -13.35 -0.63 -39.35
CA SER A 262 -14.61 0.09 -39.11
C SER A 262 -14.91 1.08 -40.23
N VAL A 263 -13.92 1.84 -40.69
CA VAL A 263 -14.04 2.76 -41.84
C VAL A 263 -14.29 2.00 -43.14
N ALA A 264 -13.60 0.89 -43.38
CA ALA A 264 -13.81 0.05 -44.57
C ALA A 264 -15.24 -0.53 -44.60
N ALA A 265 -15.74 -1.04 -43.47
CA ALA A 265 -17.10 -1.54 -43.35
C ALA A 265 -18.15 -0.45 -43.60
N PHE A 266 -17.94 0.76 -43.06
CA PHE A 266 -18.83 1.91 -43.30
C PHE A 266 -18.85 2.30 -44.78
N LEU A 267 -17.69 2.40 -45.43
CA LEU A 267 -17.59 2.71 -46.86
C LEU A 267 -18.24 1.64 -47.73
N ALA A 268 -18.09 0.36 -47.39
CA ALA A 268 -18.75 -0.75 -48.08
C ALA A 268 -20.28 -0.70 -47.92
N ALA A 269 -20.78 -0.37 -46.73
CA ALA A 269 -22.21 -0.17 -46.48
C ALA A 269 -22.75 1.03 -47.29
N CYS A 270 -22.06 2.17 -47.29
CA CYS A 270 -22.42 3.32 -48.11
C CYS A 270 -22.43 2.98 -49.61
N TRP A 271 -21.44 2.24 -50.10
CA TRP A 271 -21.37 1.79 -51.49
C TRP A 271 -22.54 0.87 -51.85
N SER A 272 -22.85 -0.10 -50.98
CA SER A 272 -24.01 -1.00 -51.14
C SER A 272 -25.33 -0.22 -51.17
N CYS A 273 -25.50 0.77 -50.30
CA CYS A 273 -26.66 1.66 -50.33
C CYS A 273 -26.74 2.49 -51.63
N LEU A 274 -25.61 2.95 -52.17
CA LEU A 274 -25.56 3.65 -53.47
C LEU A 274 -25.94 2.72 -54.62
N LEU A 275 -25.44 1.48 -54.64
CA LEU A 275 -25.82 0.47 -55.63
C LEU A 275 -27.33 0.18 -55.58
N ILE A 276 -27.87 -0.15 -54.40
CA ILE A 276 -29.31 -0.41 -54.20
C ILE A 276 -30.16 0.80 -54.61
N ARG A 277 -29.71 2.03 -54.30
CA ARG A 277 -30.43 3.25 -54.70
C ARG A 277 -30.39 3.44 -56.22
N ARG A 278 -29.28 3.14 -56.89
CA ARG A 278 -29.14 3.23 -58.36
C ARG A 278 -29.96 2.18 -59.10
N GLU A 279 -30.02 0.96 -58.58
CA GLU A 279 -30.96 -0.08 -59.05
C GLU A 279 -32.41 0.41 -58.96
N ARG A 280 -32.84 0.89 -57.77
CA ARG A 280 -34.20 1.42 -57.56
C ARG A 280 -34.54 2.65 -58.42
N MET A 281 -33.55 3.40 -58.89
CA MET A 281 -33.72 4.52 -59.83
C MET A 281 -33.62 4.11 -61.30
N GLY A 282 -33.57 2.81 -61.62
CA GLY A 282 -33.52 2.29 -62.99
C GLY A 282 -32.23 2.61 -63.74
N LYS A 283 -31.13 2.86 -63.01
CA LYS A 283 -29.81 3.22 -63.58
C LYS A 283 -28.72 2.37 -62.92
N PRO A 284 -28.72 1.04 -63.13
CA PRO A 284 -27.73 0.13 -62.53
C PRO A 284 -26.30 0.60 -62.81
N VAL A 285 -25.36 0.26 -61.92
CA VAL A 285 -23.92 0.57 -62.10
C VAL A 285 -23.26 -0.47 -63.00
N PHE A 286 -23.72 -1.72 -62.90
CA PHE A 286 -23.28 -2.81 -63.76
C PHE A 286 -24.39 -3.06 -64.79
N ALA A 287 -24.10 -2.80 -66.06
CA ALA A 287 -24.95 -3.30 -67.15
C ALA A 287 -24.55 -4.74 -67.47
N PRO A 288 -25.50 -5.64 -67.82
CA PRO A 288 -25.13 -6.93 -68.37
C PRO A 288 -24.42 -6.71 -69.71
N GLU A 289 -23.23 -7.29 -69.88
CA GLU A 289 -22.55 -7.30 -71.18
C GLU A 289 -23.35 -8.17 -72.16
N ASN A 290 -23.51 -7.68 -73.40
CA ASN A 290 -24.13 -8.44 -74.47
C ASN A 290 -23.20 -9.58 -74.89
N PHE A 291 -23.42 -10.77 -74.34
CA PHE A 291 -22.86 -12.04 -74.82
C PHE A 291 -23.46 -12.43 -76.18
N ASP A 292 -23.13 -11.66 -77.22
CA ASP A 292 -23.41 -12.00 -78.62
C ASP A 292 -22.43 -11.28 -79.56
N LYS A 293 -21.20 -11.80 -79.63
CA LYS A 293 -20.31 -11.72 -80.80
C LYS A 293 -19.02 -12.53 -80.61
N ILE A 294 -18.91 -13.59 -81.40
CA ILE A 294 -17.66 -14.22 -81.88
C ILE A 294 -16.83 -14.88 -80.75
N GLY A 295 -16.48 -16.16 -80.78
CA GLY A 295 -16.50 -17.12 -81.87
C GLY A 295 -15.12 -17.80 -81.97
N GLU A 296 -15.13 -19.14 -82.07
CA GLU A 296 -14.01 -19.99 -82.51
C GLU A 296 -12.69 -19.93 -81.70
N ASN A 297 -12.42 -21.02 -80.96
CA ASN A 297 -11.19 -21.86 -80.97
C ASN A 297 -10.78 -22.37 -79.57
N GLY A 298 -10.81 -23.69 -79.36
CA GLY A 298 -10.28 -24.34 -78.15
C GLY A 298 -11.00 -25.67 -77.82
N PRO A 299 -10.32 -26.84 -77.78
CA PRO A 299 -10.99 -28.14 -77.85
C PRO A 299 -11.27 -28.83 -76.51
N GLU A 300 -12.41 -29.54 -76.50
CA GLU A 300 -12.73 -30.85 -75.91
C GLU A 300 -11.95 -31.36 -74.65
N PRO A 301 -12.64 -31.61 -73.52
CA PRO A 301 -12.07 -32.30 -72.36
C PRO A 301 -12.19 -33.82 -72.47
N THR A 302 -11.17 -34.57 -72.00
CA THR A 302 -11.25 -36.03 -71.79
C THR A 302 -10.99 -36.41 -70.32
N PRO A 303 -11.55 -37.54 -69.82
CA PRO A 303 -12.07 -37.57 -68.45
C PRO A 303 -11.52 -38.70 -67.56
N SER A 304 -11.88 -38.61 -66.26
CA SER A 304 -11.99 -39.73 -65.30
C SER A 304 -10.64 -40.37 -64.83
N SER A 305 -10.53 -41.17 -63.75
CA SER A 305 -11.56 -41.77 -62.88
C SER A 305 -10.99 -42.27 -61.52
N VAL A 306 -11.89 -42.57 -60.56
CA VAL A 306 -11.84 -43.69 -59.56
C VAL A 306 -11.00 -43.56 -58.26
N ASN A 307 -11.76 -43.42 -57.16
CA ASN A 307 -11.80 -44.16 -55.87
C ASN A 307 -10.56 -44.87 -55.27
N GLY A 308 -10.51 -44.90 -53.93
CA GLY A 308 -9.67 -45.88 -53.22
C GLY A 308 -9.68 -45.92 -51.67
N ASP A 309 -10.84 -46.13 -51.04
CA ASP A 309 -11.03 -47.06 -49.88
C ASP A 309 -10.32 -46.92 -48.49
N ARG A 310 -11.15 -47.15 -47.44
CA ARG A 310 -10.90 -47.84 -46.13
C ARG A 310 -10.57 -47.10 -44.81
N ASN A 311 -11.60 -47.05 -43.97
CA ASN A 311 -11.68 -47.40 -42.53
C ASN A 311 -10.44 -48.04 -41.84
N VAL A 312 -10.05 -47.47 -40.68
CA VAL A 312 -9.94 -48.05 -39.30
C VAL A 312 -9.96 -46.83 -38.34
N GLY A 313 -10.51 -46.81 -37.12
CA GLY A 313 -11.21 -47.81 -36.28
C GLY A 313 -11.86 -47.12 -35.05
N LEU A 314 -11.78 -47.73 -33.85
CA LEU A 314 -12.03 -47.06 -32.54
C LEU A 314 -10.85 -47.26 -31.58
N ALA A 315 -10.53 -46.22 -30.80
CA ALA A 315 -10.16 -46.27 -29.39
C ALA A 315 -10.37 -44.86 -28.79
#